data_AF-A0A101GJW4-F1
#
_entry.id   AF-A0A101GJW4-F1
#
_cell.length_a   1.000
_cell.length_b   1.000
_cell.length_c   1.000
_cell.angle_alpha   90.00
_cell.angle_beta   90.00
_cell.angle_gamma   90.00
#
_symmetry.space_group_name_H-M   'P 1'
#
loop_
_entity.id
_entity.type
_entity.pdbx_description
1 polymer ?
#
loop_
_entity_poly.entity_id
_entity_poly.type
_entity_poly.pdbx_seq_one_letter_code
_entity_poly.pdbx_strand_id
1 'polypeptide(L)' 'MEKKKKLRCPLGIPGGIIAALVGLILLIVNLINGDYLNALLAFALMLLGLPFVRVTMMVHLANDRLDEIEEKLNNNKE' A
#
# COMPACT_ATOMS: atom_id res chain seq x y z
N MET A 1 -10.43 -5.25 29.59
CA MET A 1 -9.47 -4.41 28.84
C MET A 1 -9.98 -4.27 27.41
N GLU A 2 -10.09 -3.03 26.91
CA GLU A 2 -10.59 -2.73 25.56
C GLU A 2 -9.70 -3.43 24.52
N LYS A 3 -10.26 -4.31 23.68
CA LYS A 3 -9.52 -4.98 22.59
C LYS A 3 -9.01 -3.89 21.64
N LYS A 4 -7.74 -3.49 21.75
CA LYS A 4 -7.10 -2.55 20.81
C LYS A 4 -7.37 -3.02 19.38
N LYS A 5 -8.08 -2.18 18.63
CA LYS A 5 -8.46 -2.45 17.24
C LYS A 5 -7.17 -2.42 16.41
N LYS A 6 -6.85 -3.52 15.71
CA LYS A 6 -5.66 -3.59 14.85
C LYS A 6 -5.62 -2.37 13.92
N LEU A 7 -4.61 -1.53 14.05
CA LEU A 7 -4.35 -0.44 13.10
C LEU A 7 -3.74 -1.04 11.83
N ARG A 8 -4.57 -1.71 11.05
CA ARG A 8 -4.27 -2.08 9.66
C ARG A 8 -4.93 -1.04 8.78
N CYS A 9 -4.17 -0.39 7.90
CA CYS A 9 -4.75 0.46 6.87
C CYS A 9 -5.32 -0.45 5.77
N PRO A 10 -6.65 -0.65 5.71
CA PRO A 10 -7.25 -1.58 4.76
C PRO A 10 -7.11 -1.10 3.32
N LEU A 11 -6.72 0.16 3.09
CA LEU A 11 -6.72 0.78 1.78
C LEU A 11 -5.33 0.91 1.14
N GLY A 12 -4.22 0.86 1.90
CA GLY A 12 -2.91 1.19 1.31
C GLY A 12 -2.35 0.10 0.37
N ILE A 13 -2.42 -1.17 0.78
CA ILE A 13 -2.02 -2.30 -0.07
C ILE A 13 -2.98 -2.47 -1.26
N PRO A 14 -4.31 -2.64 -1.05
CA PRO A 14 -5.23 -2.80 -2.19
C PRO A 14 -5.34 -1.53 -3.04
N GLY A 15 -5.24 -0.34 -2.46
CA GLY A 15 -5.24 0.93 -3.19
C GLY A 15 -4.01 1.10 -4.09
N GLY A 16 -2.83 0.68 -3.63
CA GLY A 16 -1.63 0.68 -4.49
C GLY A 16 -1.69 -0.35 -5.62
N ILE A 17 -2.32 -1.52 -5.40
CA ILE A 17 -2.58 -2.51 -6.46
C ILE A 17 -3.57 -1.96 -7.49
N ILE A 18 -4.66 -1.33 -7.03
CA ILE A 18 -5.63 -0.68 -7.92
C ILE A 18 -4.95 0.44 -8.73
N ALA A 19 -4.13 1.28 -8.10
CA ALA A 19 -3.41 2.35 -8.78
C ALA A 19 -2.45 1.80 -9.87
N ALA A 20 -1.76 0.69 -9.59
CA ALA A 20 -0.90 0.03 -10.57
C ALA A 20 -1.70 -0.52 -11.76
N LEU A 21 -2.85 -1.17 -11.52
CA LEU A 21 -3.73 -1.68 -12.58
C LEU A 21 -4.33 -0.55 -13.43
N VAL A 22 -4.78 0.52 -12.79
CA VAL A 22 -5.30 1.71 -13.50
C VAL A 22 -4.21 2.36 -14.35
N GLY A 23 -2.99 2.51 -13.79
CA GLY A 23 -1.84 3.02 -14.53
C GLY A 23 -1.49 2.16 -15.76
N LEU A 24 -1.55 0.83 -15.62
CA LEU A 24 -1.30 -0.10 -16.73
C LEU A 24 -2.35 0.05 -17.85
N ILE A 25 -3.64 0.11 -17.49
CA ILE A 25 -4.73 0.24 -18.45
C ILE A 25 -4.63 1.58 -19.20
N LEU A 26 -4.41 2.68 -18.49
CA LEU A 26 -4.23 4.00 -19.10
C LEU A 26 -3.02 4.02 -20.04
N LEU A 27 -1.93 3.35 -19.66
CA LEU A 27 -0.74 3.29 -20.50
C LEU A 27 -1.04 2.59 -21.82
N ILE A 28 -1.71 1.43 -21.79
CA ILE A 28 -2.06 0.66 -23.00
C ILE A 28 -2.99 1.49 -23.90
N VAL A 29 -4.04 2.09 -23.35
CA VAL A 29 -5.02 2.87 -24.12
C VAL A 29 -4.37 4.09 -24.78
N ASN A 30 -3.52 4.83 -24.05
CA ASN A 30 -2.84 6.00 -24.60
C ASN A 30 -1.78 5.63 -25.64
N LEU A 31 -1.13 4.47 -25.49
CA LEU A 31 -0.16 3.98 -26.47
C LEU A 31 -0.84 3.64 -27.81
N ILE A 32 -2.04 3.06 -27.78
CA ILE A 32 -2.84 2.77 -28.98
C ILE A 32 -3.33 4.06 -29.65
N ASN A 33 -3.71 5.06 -28.85
CA ASN A 33 -4.19 6.35 -29.35
C ASN A 33 -3.08 7.29 -29.84
N GLY A 34 -1.80 6.92 -29.71
CA GLY A 34 -0.66 7.75 -30.11
C GLY A 34 -0.43 8.97 -29.19
N ASP A 35 -1.00 8.95 -27.99
CA ASP A 35 -0.98 10.07 -27.05
C ASP A 35 0.14 9.90 -26.00
N TYR A 36 1.37 10.15 -26.46
CA TYR A 36 2.60 9.83 -25.71
C TYR A 36 2.76 10.62 -24.40
N LEU A 37 2.20 11.82 -24.30
CA LEU A 37 2.22 12.61 -23.06
C LEU A 37 1.36 11.96 -21.96
N ASN A 38 0.16 11.51 -22.32
CA ASN A 38 -0.73 10.80 -21.41
C ASN A 38 -0.20 9.41 -21.07
N ALA A 39 0.48 8.74 -22.00
CA ALA A 39 1.18 7.48 -21.74
C ALA A 39 2.33 7.65 -20.71
N LEU A 40 3.10 8.75 -20.80
CA LEU A 40 4.15 9.07 -19.84
C LEU A 40 3.59 9.35 -18.43
N LEU A 41 2.46 10.07 -18.35
CA LEU A 41 1.77 10.34 -17.10
C LEU A 41 1.27 9.03 -16.45
N ALA A 42 0.69 8.13 -17.25
CA ALA A 42 0.24 6.81 -16.79
C ALA A 42 1.40 5.95 -16.28
N PHE A 43 2.57 6.03 -16.94
CA PHE A 43 3.79 5.36 -16.49
C PHE A 43 4.29 5.89 -15.15
N ALA A 44 4.27 7.21 -14.96
CA ALA A 44 4.62 7.84 -13.69
C ALA A 44 3.66 7.43 -12.56
N LEU A 45 2.36 7.32 -12.85
CA LEU A 45 1.35 6.85 -11.90
C LEU A 45 1.61 5.40 -11.46
N MET A 46 1.99 4.54 -12.41
CA MET A 46 2.36 3.14 -12.15
C MET A 46 3.61 3.05 -11.25
N LEU A 47 4.63 3.87 -11.54
CA LEU A 47 5.86 3.95 -10.74
C LEU A 47 5.61 4.48 -9.32
N LEU A 48 4.65 5.38 -9.12
CA LEU A 48 4.26 5.90 -7.81
C LEU A 48 3.41 4.93 -6.99
N GLY A 49 2.63 4.05 -7.63
CA GLY A 49 1.82 3.05 -6.93
C GLY A 49 2.65 2.00 -6.18
N LEU A 50 3.78 1.58 -6.77
CA LEU A 50 4.71 0.59 -6.20
C LEU A 50 5.30 0.97 -4.83
N PRO A 51 5.94 2.15 -4.63
CA PRO A 51 6.45 2.56 -3.33
C PRO A 51 5.33 2.75 -2.31
N PHE A 52 4.12 3.13 -2.75
CA PHE A 52 2.95 3.25 -1.87
C PHE A 52 2.61 1.91 -1.19
N VAL A 53 2.59 0.81 -1.96
CA VAL A 53 2.39 -0.53 -1.40
C VAL A 53 3.51 -0.91 -0.44
N ARG A 54 4.77 -0.62 -0.78
CA ARG A 54 5.94 -0.95 0.04
C ARG A 54 5.92 -0.24 1.40
N VAL A 55 5.66 1.05 1.41
CA VAL A 55 5.57 1.83 2.65
C VAL A 55 4.41 1.33 3.51
N THR A 56 3.25 1.10 2.90
CA THR A 56 2.09 0.58 3.65
C THR A 56 2.39 -0.78 4.27
N MET A 57 3.05 -1.69 3.54
CA MET A 57 3.44 -3.01 4.05
C MET A 57 4.46 -2.91 5.19
N MET A 58 5.44 -2.01 5.11
CA MET A 58 6.41 -1.77 6.18
C MET A 58 5.73 -1.27 7.47
N VAL A 59 4.74 -0.37 7.36
CA VAL A 59 3.97 0.13 8.51
C VAL A 59 3.18 -1.00 9.18
N HIS A 60 2.55 -1.87 8.39
CA HIS A 60 1.82 -3.02 8.93
C HIS A 60 2.76 -3.99 9.67
N LEU A 61 3.93 -4.27 9.11
CA LEU A 61 4.93 -5.12 9.75
C LEU A 61 5.45 -4.51 11.06
N ALA A 62 5.68 -3.19 11.08
CA ALA A 62 6.09 -2.47 12.27
C ALA A 62 5.02 -2.55 13.38
N ASN A 63 3.74 -2.39 13.01
CA ASN A 63 2.63 -2.56 13.94
C ASN A 63 2.52 -4.00 14.46
N ASP A 64 2.63 -5.01 13.60
CA ASP A 64 2.57 -6.41 14.03
C ASP A 64 3.70 -6.74 15.03
N ARG A 65 4.90 -6.16 14.87
CA ARG A 65 6.01 -6.29 15.83
C ARG A 65 5.77 -5.55 17.15
N LEU A 66 5.15 -4.37 17.10
CA LEU A 66 4.80 -3.60 18.31
C LEU A 66 3.72 -4.32 19.12
N ASP A 67 2.72 -4.90 18.45
CA ASP A 67 1.66 -5.71 19.09
C ASP A 67 2.28 -6.92 19.82
N GLU A 68 3.25 -7.61 19.22
CA GLU A 68 3.95 -8.75 19.84
C GLU A 68 4.76 -8.33 21.08
N ILE A 69 5.39 -7.16 21.05
CA ILE A 69 6.11 -6.62 22.21
C ILE A 69 5.14 -6.22 23.32
N GLU A 70 4.01 -5.61 22.98
CA GLU A 70 2.97 -5.24 23.95
C GLU A 70 2.36 -6.48 24.62
N GLU A 71 2.13 -7.56 23.88
CA GLU A 71 1.65 -8.84 24.41
C GLU A 71 2.66 -9.47 25.38
N LYS A 72 3.95 -9.51 25.01
CA LYS A 72 5.02 -10.01 25.90
C LYS A 72 5.18 -9.17 27.17
N LEU A 73 5.01 -7.86 27.08
CA LEU A 73 5.13 -6.96 28.24
C LEU A 73 3.96 -7.12 29.20
N ASN A 74 2.74 -7.34 28.70
CA ASN A 74 1.57 -7.60 29.53
C ASN A 74 1.65 -8.98 30.21
N ASN A 75 2.09 -10.02 29.50
CA ASN A 75 2.26 -11.36 30.08
C ASN A 75 3.37 -11.45 31.14
N ASN A 76 4.35 -10.54 31.12
CA ASN A 76 5.40 -10.46 32.15
C ASN A 76 5.01 -9.59 33.37
N LYS A 77 3.86 -8.90 33.31
CA LYS A 77 3.34 -8.07 34.42
C LYS A 77 2.26 -8.78 35.25
N GLU A 78 1.75 -9.91 34.77
CA GLU A 78 0.98 -10.88 35.58
C GLU A 78 1.93 -11.86 36.29
#